data_AF-A0A6G1F5X9-F1
#
_entry.id   AF-A0A6G1F5X9-F1
#
_cell.length_a   1.000
_cell.length_b   1.000
_cell.length_c   1.000
_cell.angle_alpha   90.00
_cell.angle_beta   90.00
_cell.angle_gamma   90.00
#
_symmetry.space_group_name_H-M   'P 1'
#
loop_
_entity.id
_entity.type
_entity.pdbx_description
1 polymer ?
#
loop_
_entity_poly.entity_id
_entity_poly.type
_entity_poly.pdbx_seq_one_letter_code
_entity_poly.pdbx_strand_id
1 'polypeptide(L)'
;MPGAATTTAVDSRRCTQHAEGPAAVLAIGTANPVNIVFQDEFADYYFGLTKSEHLIELKGKMKRICDKSGIEKRYIHLDEELIRSHPEIMDKHLPSLEARVDIAATEVPRLAKSAALKAIAEWGSPAIDITHLIFSIYSGYRAPSADLQLASLLGLHPSVSRTILNLHGCSSGGRAL
;
A
#
# COMPACT_ATOMS: atom_id res chain seq x y z
N MET A 1 52.29 -11.46 -8.63
CA MET A 1 51.74 -10.44 -7.72
C MET A 1 50.48 -9.82 -8.35
N PRO A 2 49.30 -10.47 -8.26
CA PRO A 2 48.05 -9.94 -8.81
C PRO A 2 47.18 -9.20 -7.78
N GLY A 3 47.57 -9.14 -6.50
CA GLY A 3 46.68 -8.70 -5.41
C GLY A 3 46.48 -7.19 -5.23
N ALA A 4 47.48 -6.36 -5.56
CA ALA A 4 47.43 -4.93 -5.23
C ALA A 4 46.51 -4.09 -6.15
N ALA A 5 46.42 -4.46 -7.42
CA ALA A 5 45.55 -3.77 -8.40
C ALA A 5 44.06 -4.08 -8.18
N THR A 6 43.74 -5.28 -7.69
CA THR A 6 42.37 -5.71 -7.39
C THR A 6 41.84 -5.03 -6.12
N THR A 7 42.67 -4.86 -5.09
CA THR A 7 42.29 -4.17 -3.85
C THR A 7 42.02 -2.68 -4.08
N THR A 8 42.87 -1.99 -4.85
CA THR A 8 42.69 -0.56 -5.19
C THR A 8 41.45 -0.29 -6.05
N ALA A 9 41.09 -1.22 -6.94
CA ALA A 9 39.84 -1.15 -7.72
C ALA A 9 38.58 -1.44 -6.88
N VAL A 10 38.69 -2.23 -5.81
CA VAL A 10 37.58 -2.52 -4.88
C VAL A 10 37.36 -1.37 -3.91
N ASP A 11 38.43 -0.76 -3.40
CA ASP A 11 38.36 0.38 -2.47
C ASP A 11 37.84 1.66 -3.14
N SER A 12 38.22 1.90 -4.40
CA SER A 12 37.68 3.02 -5.19
C SER A 12 36.18 2.86 -5.49
N ARG A 13 35.70 1.63 -5.78
CA ARG A 13 34.27 1.33 -5.94
C ARG A 13 33.47 1.54 -4.66
N ARG A 14 34.02 1.16 -3.50
CA ARG A 14 33.40 1.40 -2.19
C ARG A 14 33.29 2.89 -1.89
N CYS A 15 34.32 3.68 -2.19
CA CYS A 15 34.33 5.12 -1.92
C CYS A 15 33.28 5.88 -2.76
N THR A 16 33.04 5.46 -4.02
CA THR A 16 32.03 6.07 -4.92
C THR A 16 30.58 5.69 -4.63
N GLN A 17 30.30 4.78 -3.69
CA GLN A 17 28.96 4.24 -3.44
C GLN A 17 28.24 4.86 -2.23
N HIS A 18 28.90 5.72 -1.46
CA HIS A 18 28.33 6.33 -0.27
C HIS A 18 27.95 7.78 -0.54
N ALA A 19 26.69 8.12 -0.25
CA ALA A 19 26.26 9.50 -0.23
C ALA A 19 26.90 10.23 0.96
N GLU A 20 27.19 11.52 0.77
CA GLU A 20 27.61 12.39 1.87
C GLU A 20 26.37 12.88 2.64
N GLY A 21 26.37 12.70 3.97
CA GLY A 21 25.28 13.13 4.85
C GLY A 21 24.21 12.06 5.15
N PRO A 22 23.27 12.36 6.05
CA PRO A 22 22.18 11.46 6.41
C PRO A 22 21.09 11.42 5.32
N ALA A 23 20.31 10.34 5.28
CA ALA A 23 19.10 10.28 4.47
C ALA A 23 18.08 11.33 4.93
N ALA A 24 17.34 11.91 3.99
CA ALA A 24 16.31 12.92 4.25
C ALA A 24 15.03 12.61 3.45
N VAL A 25 13.88 13.04 3.97
CA VAL A 25 12.60 12.98 3.25
C VAL A 25 12.51 14.20 2.34
N LEU A 26 12.50 13.98 1.03
CA LEU A 26 12.47 15.05 0.03
C LEU A 26 11.06 15.47 -0.40
N ALA A 27 10.08 14.55 -0.33
CA ALA A 27 8.70 14.78 -0.71
C ALA A 27 7.77 13.73 -0.10
N ILE A 28 6.48 14.07 0.06
CA ILE A 28 5.45 13.17 0.60
C ILE A 28 4.16 13.29 -0.22
N GLY A 29 3.73 12.18 -0.81
CA GLY A 29 2.45 12.08 -1.51
C GLY A 29 1.53 11.07 -0.85
N THR A 30 0.24 11.40 -0.74
CA THR A 30 -0.79 10.50 -0.20
C THR A 30 -1.98 10.36 -1.16
N ALA A 31 -2.65 9.21 -1.09
CA ALA A 31 -3.87 8.94 -1.85
C ALA A 31 -4.78 8.01 -1.06
N ASN A 32 -6.09 8.15 -1.28
CA ASN A 32 -7.13 7.31 -0.70
C ASN A 32 -8.09 6.85 -1.80
N PRO A 33 -8.83 5.73 -1.61
CA PRO A 33 -9.97 5.39 -2.45
C PRO A 33 -11.03 6.50 -2.43
N VAL A 34 -11.93 6.50 -3.42
CA VAL A 34 -12.94 7.57 -3.58
C VAL A 34 -14.10 7.48 -2.60
N ASN A 35 -14.50 6.28 -2.20
CA ASN A 35 -15.67 6.07 -1.35
C ASN A 35 -15.35 6.43 0.11
N ILE A 36 -16.14 7.34 0.68
CA ILE A 36 -16.02 7.86 2.04
C ILE A 36 -17.19 7.35 2.85
N VAL A 37 -16.89 6.79 4.03
CA VAL A 37 -17.91 6.40 5.00
C VAL A 37 -17.65 7.15 6.31
N PHE A 38 -18.64 7.92 6.74
CA PHE A 38 -18.59 8.62 8.03
C PHE A 38 -18.76 7.62 9.18
N GLN A 39 -18.08 7.89 10.29
CA GLN A 39 -17.98 6.91 11.38
C GLN A 39 -19.29 6.74 12.14
N ASP A 40 -20.10 7.79 12.23
CA ASP A 40 -21.45 7.79 12.81
C ASP A 40 -22.44 6.94 11.98
N GLU A 41 -22.25 6.88 10.67
CA GLU A 41 -23.04 6.04 9.76
C GLU A 41 -22.46 4.63 9.56
N PHE A 42 -21.19 4.40 9.92
CA PHE A 42 -20.48 3.17 9.58
C PHE A 42 -21.15 1.90 10.08
N ALA A 43 -21.73 1.92 11.29
CA ALA A 43 -22.43 0.76 11.83
C ALA A 43 -23.73 0.46 11.07
N ASP A 44 -24.45 1.48 10.58
CA ASP A 44 -25.63 1.28 9.76
C ASP A 44 -25.23 0.76 8.37
N TYR A 45 -24.23 1.38 7.76
CA TYR A 45 -23.64 0.96 6.49
C TYR A 45 -23.14 -0.49 6.52
N TYR A 46 -22.31 -0.86 7.50
CA TYR A 46 -21.72 -2.21 7.61
C TYR A 46 -22.77 -3.30 7.82
N PHE A 47 -23.76 -3.04 8.67
CA PHE A 47 -24.82 -4.03 8.93
C PHE A 47 -25.79 -4.15 7.74
N GLY A 48 -26.00 -3.07 6.98
CA GLY A 48 -26.71 -3.11 5.70
C GLY A 48 -25.99 -3.96 4.67
N LEU A 49 -24.70 -3.67 4.47
CA LEU A 49 -23.85 -4.38 3.52
C LEU A 49 -23.75 -5.89 3.83
N THR A 50 -23.65 -6.24 5.11
CA THR A 50 -23.53 -7.64 5.57
C THR A 50 -24.87 -8.33 5.83
N LYS A 51 -26.01 -7.68 5.51
CA LYS A 51 -27.37 -8.21 5.74
C LYS A 51 -27.61 -8.72 7.16
N SER A 52 -27.02 -8.01 8.13
CA SER A 52 -26.94 -8.42 9.53
C SER A 52 -27.79 -7.54 10.45
N GLU A 53 -28.70 -6.73 9.92
CA GLU A 53 -29.51 -5.75 10.66
C GLU A 53 -30.39 -6.37 11.75
N HIS A 54 -30.71 -7.66 11.61
CA HIS A 54 -31.41 -8.46 12.62
C HIS A 54 -30.59 -8.65 13.91
N LEU A 55 -29.27 -8.46 13.89
CA LEU A 55 -28.36 -8.56 15.04
C LEU A 55 -28.29 -7.23 15.81
N ILE A 56 -29.43 -6.79 16.34
CA ILE A 56 -29.64 -5.47 16.95
C ILE A 56 -28.64 -5.17 18.07
N GLU A 57 -28.41 -6.11 18.98
CA GLU A 57 -27.48 -5.92 20.11
C GLU A 57 -26.02 -5.77 19.64
N LEU A 58 -25.61 -6.57 18.64
CA LEU A 58 -24.28 -6.50 18.06
C LEU A 58 -24.06 -5.17 17.34
N LYS A 59 -25.08 -4.70 16.61
CA LYS A 59 -25.09 -3.38 15.98
C LYS A 59 -24.95 -2.26 17.01
N GLY A 60 -25.71 -2.33 18.11
CA GLY A 60 -25.60 -1.39 19.22
C GLY A 60 -24.21 -1.39 19.87
N LYS A 61 -23.56 -2.56 20.00
CA LYS A 61 -22.17 -2.66 20.47
C LYS A 61 -21.20 -2.00 19.49
N MET A 62 -21.38 -2.23 18.19
CA MET A 62 -20.53 -1.64 17.16
C MET A 62 -20.66 -0.11 17.11
N LYS A 63 -21.87 0.44 17.25
CA LYS A 63 -22.09 1.90 17.38
C LYS A 63 -21.25 2.49 18.52
N ARG A 64 -21.33 1.91 19.72
CA ARG A 64 -20.51 2.35 20.87
C ARG A 64 -19.00 2.28 20.63
N ILE A 65 -18.53 1.31 19.85
CA ILE A 65 -17.11 1.20 19.46
C ILE A 65 -16.76 2.31 18.46
N CYS A 66 -17.62 2.56 17.48
CA CYS A 66 -17.44 3.63 16.48
C CYS A 66 -17.38 5.00 17.17
N ASP A 67 -18.31 5.30 18.08
CA ASP A 67 -18.36 6.56 18.83
C ASP A 67 -17.08 6.82 19.64
N LYS A 68 -16.47 5.76 20.18
CA LYS A 68 -15.26 5.85 21.02
C LYS A 68 -13.95 5.67 20.24
N SER A 69 -14.01 5.53 18.92
CA SER A 69 -12.83 5.22 18.10
C SER A 69 -11.93 6.43 17.82
N GLY A 70 -12.44 7.66 18.00
CA GLY A 70 -11.74 8.88 17.60
C GLY A 70 -11.64 9.08 16.09
N ILE A 71 -12.36 8.28 15.29
CA ILE A 71 -12.39 8.37 13.83
C ILE A 71 -13.60 9.20 13.42
N GLU A 72 -13.41 10.18 12.53
CA GLU A 72 -14.50 10.96 11.93
C GLU A 72 -15.06 10.28 10.67
N LYS A 73 -14.15 9.84 9.78
CA LYS A 73 -14.49 9.19 8.51
C LYS A 73 -13.36 8.28 8.04
N ARG A 74 -13.69 7.35 7.14
CA ARG A 74 -12.72 6.47 6.47
C ARG A 74 -12.95 6.43 4.98
N TYR A 75 -11.86 6.27 4.24
CA TYR A 75 -11.90 5.97 2.81
C TYR A 75 -11.82 4.46 2.63
N ILE A 76 -12.81 3.87 1.97
CA ILE A 76 -12.96 2.42 1.88
C ILE A 76 -13.14 2.05 0.41
N HIS A 77 -12.28 1.19 -0.12
CA HIS A 77 -12.40 0.71 -1.51
C HIS A 77 -13.58 -0.27 -1.69
N LEU A 78 -13.87 -1.06 -0.66
CA LEU A 78 -14.99 -1.99 -0.65
C LEU A 78 -16.32 -1.22 -0.53
N ASP A 79 -17.14 -1.27 -1.58
CA ASP A 79 -18.46 -0.67 -1.63
C ASP A 79 -19.56 -1.69 -1.99
N GLU A 80 -20.80 -1.23 -2.11
CA GLU A 80 -21.93 -2.10 -2.45
C GLU A 80 -21.81 -2.73 -3.84
N GLU A 81 -21.19 -2.04 -4.80
CA GLU A 81 -21.03 -2.55 -6.15
C GLU A 81 -20.02 -3.70 -6.18
N LEU A 82 -18.87 -3.52 -5.53
CA LEU A 82 -17.84 -4.54 -5.43
C LEU A 82 -18.31 -5.76 -4.63
N ILE A 83 -19.11 -5.55 -3.59
CA ILE A 83 -19.74 -6.65 -2.86
C ILE A 83 -20.79 -7.37 -3.68
N ARG A 84 -21.54 -6.66 -4.52
CA ARG A 84 -22.52 -7.29 -5.41
C ARG A 84 -21.86 -8.13 -6.50
N SER A 85 -20.70 -7.72 -7.01
CA SER A 85 -19.92 -8.52 -7.97
C SER A 85 -19.17 -9.68 -7.30
N HIS A 86 -18.84 -9.57 -6.01
CA HIS A 86 -18.12 -10.57 -5.23
C HIS A 86 -18.85 -10.93 -3.91
N PRO A 87 -20.05 -11.54 -3.97
CA PRO A 87 -20.84 -11.86 -2.78
C PRO A 87 -20.12 -12.82 -1.82
N GLU A 88 -19.20 -13.64 -2.31
CA GLU A 88 -18.34 -14.53 -1.52
C GLU A 88 -17.49 -13.79 -0.48
N ILE A 89 -17.23 -12.49 -0.68
CA ILE A 89 -16.49 -11.66 0.29
C ILE A 89 -17.31 -11.48 1.57
N MET A 90 -18.64 -11.50 1.51
CA MET A 90 -19.52 -11.36 2.67
C MET A 90 -19.92 -12.69 3.30
N ASP A 91 -19.89 -13.79 2.55
CA ASP A 91 -20.20 -15.11 3.08
C ASP A 91 -18.98 -15.78 3.70
N LYS A 92 -18.98 -15.91 5.04
CA LYS A 92 -17.90 -16.55 5.79
C LYS A 92 -17.68 -18.03 5.46
N HIS A 93 -18.65 -18.68 4.81
CA HIS A 93 -18.58 -20.09 4.44
C HIS A 93 -18.08 -20.32 3.01
N LEU A 94 -17.94 -19.25 2.21
CA LEU A 94 -17.45 -19.35 0.85
C LEU A 94 -15.96 -18.97 0.76
N PRO A 95 -15.17 -19.63 -0.10
CA PRO A 95 -13.81 -19.22 -0.36
C PRO A 95 -13.80 -17.87 -1.07
N SER A 96 -13.15 -16.86 -0.47
CA SER A 96 -13.04 -15.51 -1.05
C SER A 96 -11.62 -15.00 -1.19
N LEU A 97 -10.61 -15.84 -0.92
CA LEU A 97 -9.21 -15.42 -0.95
C LEU A 97 -8.78 -14.96 -2.35
N GLU A 98 -9.14 -15.71 -3.39
CA GLU A 98 -8.75 -15.41 -4.77
C GLU A 98 -9.30 -14.06 -5.22
N ALA A 99 -10.61 -13.84 -5.07
CA ALA A 99 -11.26 -12.56 -5.36
C ALA A 99 -10.60 -11.39 -4.61
N ARG A 100 -10.32 -11.54 -3.31
CA ARG A 100 -9.66 -10.49 -2.51
C ARG A 100 -8.25 -10.19 -3.01
N VAL A 101 -7.49 -11.21 -3.39
CA VAL A 101 -6.12 -11.06 -3.91
C VAL A 101 -6.14 -10.41 -5.29
N ASP A 102 -7.07 -10.77 -6.17
CA ASP A 102 -7.20 -10.20 -7.51
C ASP A 102 -7.60 -8.73 -7.49
N ILE A 103 -8.57 -8.37 -6.63
CA ILE A 103 -8.94 -6.97 -6.37
C ILE A 103 -7.71 -6.19 -5.88
N ALA A 104 -7.03 -6.69 -4.83
CA ALA A 104 -5.86 -6.00 -4.27
C ALA A 104 -4.70 -5.89 -5.28
N ALA A 105 -4.46 -6.93 -6.09
CA ALA A 105 -3.41 -6.95 -7.10
C ALA A 105 -3.60 -5.88 -8.17
N THR A 106 -4.85 -5.49 -8.44
CA THR A 106 -5.16 -4.44 -9.41
C THR A 106 -5.16 -3.05 -8.77
N GLU A 107 -5.79 -2.92 -7.60
CA GLU A 107 -6.13 -1.62 -7.04
C GLU A 107 -5.02 -1.02 -6.19
N VAL A 108 -4.20 -1.86 -5.53
CA VAL A 108 -3.09 -1.35 -4.71
C VAL A 108 -2.02 -0.64 -5.54
N PRO A 109 -1.53 -1.18 -6.68
CA PRO A 109 -0.60 -0.45 -7.53
C PRO A 109 -1.17 0.86 -8.10
N ARG A 110 -2.48 0.91 -8.40
CA ARG A 110 -3.16 2.13 -8.87
C ARG A 110 -3.22 3.22 -7.80
N LEU A 111 -3.55 2.84 -6.56
CA LEU A 111 -3.58 3.76 -5.44
C LEU A 111 -2.17 4.25 -5.09
N ALA A 112 -1.19 3.34 -5.08
CA ALA A 112 0.21 3.66 -4.86
C ALA A 112 0.76 4.61 -5.95
N LYS A 113 0.41 4.38 -7.23
CA LYS A 113 0.74 5.31 -8.33
C LYS A 113 0.21 6.71 -8.04
N SER A 114 -1.04 6.82 -7.60
CA SER A 114 -1.67 8.12 -7.33
C SER A 114 -0.96 8.89 -6.21
N ALA A 115 -0.49 8.20 -5.17
CA ALA A 115 0.32 8.80 -4.10
C ALA A 115 1.73 9.16 -4.60
N ALA A 116 2.39 8.24 -5.29
CA ALA A 116 3.75 8.40 -5.80
C ALA A 116 3.86 9.55 -6.81
N LEU A 117 2.88 9.73 -7.71
CA LEU A 117 2.88 10.84 -8.66
C LEU A 117 2.83 12.21 -7.96
N LYS A 118 2.13 12.33 -6.83
CA LYS A 118 2.12 13.57 -6.04
C LYS A 118 3.49 13.81 -5.39
N ALA A 119 4.10 12.77 -4.82
CA ALA A 119 5.43 12.85 -4.22
C ALA A 119 6.51 13.21 -5.27
N ILE A 120 6.47 12.59 -6.45
CA ILE A 120 7.41 12.86 -7.54
C ILE A 120 7.23 14.29 -8.06
N ALA A 121 5.98 14.76 -8.19
CA ALA A 121 5.70 16.13 -8.61
C ALA A 121 6.23 17.16 -7.60
N GLU A 122 6.10 16.91 -6.30
CA GLU A 122 6.69 17.75 -5.24
C GLU A 122 8.23 17.69 -5.23
N TRP A 123 8.81 16.50 -5.42
CA TRP A 123 10.26 16.31 -5.50
C TRP A 123 10.89 17.06 -6.67
N GLY A 124 10.18 17.15 -7.80
CA GLY A 124 10.56 17.97 -8.96
C GLY A 124 11.57 17.32 -9.91
N SER A 125 12.05 16.11 -9.62
CA SER A 125 12.96 15.35 -10.50
C SER A 125 12.21 14.32 -11.36
N PRO A 126 12.78 13.94 -12.52
CA PRO A 126 12.27 12.85 -13.34
C PRO A 126 12.13 11.52 -12.57
N ALA A 127 11.05 10.79 -12.81
CA ALA A 127 10.83 9.47 -12.19
C ALA A 127 11.92 8.44 -12.55
N ILE A 128 12.60 8.61 -13.69
CA ILE A 128 13.70 7.75 -14.14
C ILE A 128 14.92 7.82 -13.19
N ASP A 129 15.07 8.90 -12.42
CA ASP A 129 16.17 9.10 -11.48
C ASP A 129 15.98 8.32 -10.16
N ILE A 130 14.81 7.70 -9.96
CA ILE A 130 14.55 6.85 -8.80
C ILE A 130 15.36 5.56 -8.93
N THR A 131 16.36 5.40 -8.06
CA THR A 131 17.27 4.24 -8.05
C THR A 131 16.74 3.05 -7.25
N HIS A 132 15.89 3.32 -6.24
CA HIS A 132 15.36 2.33 -5.32
C HIS A 132 13.85 2.50 -5.14
N LEU A 133 13.12 1.39 -5.13
CA LEU A 133 11.71 1.33 -4.78
C LEU A 133 11.52 0.35 -3.62
N ILE A 134 11.07 0.88 -2.47
CA ILE A 134 10.63 0.07 -1.34
C ILE A 134 9.10 0.08 -1.33
N PHE A 135 8.50 -1.08 -1.57
CA PHE A 135 7.03 -1.22 -1.57
C PHE A 135 6.60 -2.00 -0.32
N SER A 136 5.85 -1.37 0.57
CA SER A 136 5.27 -2.06 1.73
C SER A 136 3.77 -2.22 1.59
N ILE A 137 3.30 -3.44 1.85
CA ILE A 137 1.91 -3.81 1.64
C ILE A 137 1.47 -4.93 2.59
N TYR A 138 0.23 -4.86 3.04
CA TYR A 138 -0.38 -5.86 3.94
C TYR A 138 -1.30 -6.86 3.22
N SER A 139 -1.76 -6.55 2.01
CA SER A 139 -2.75 -7.35 1.26
C SER A 139 -2.31 -7.59 -0.17
N GLY A 140 -2.71 -8.70 -0.81
CA GLY A 140 -2.44 -8.92 -2.24
C GLY A 140 -1.08 -9.54 -2.56
N TYR A 141 -0.67 -10.54 -1.78
CA TYR A 141 0.54 -11.33 -2.06
C TYR A 141 0.40 -12.06 -3.40
N ARG A 142 1.13 -11.59 -4.43
CA ARG A 142 1.16 -12.16 -5.78
C ARG A 142 2.57 -12.09 -6.37
N ALA A 143 2.89 -12.98 -7.29
CA ALA A 143 4.08 -12.92 -8.14
C ALA A 143 3.66 -12.77 -9.61
N PRO A 144 4.21 -11.80 -10.37
CA PRO A 144 5.05 -10.69 -9.90
C PRO A 144 4.31 -9.76 -8.93
N SER A 145 5.05 -9.18 -8.00
CA SER A 145 4.50 -8.37 -6.92
C SER A 145 4.24 -6.91 -7.30
N ALA A 146 3.49 -6.21 -6.44
CA ALA A 146 2.99 -4.85 -6.68
C ALA A 146 4.09 -3.81 -6.92
N ASP A 147 5.30 -4.01 -6.39
CA ASP A 147 6.48 -3.19 -6.63
C ASP A 147 6.91 -3.18 -8.11
N LEU A 148 6.88 -4.33 -8.78
CA LEU A 148 7.18 -4.39 -10.22
C LEU A 148 6.11 -3.66 -11.03
N GLN A 149 4.83 -3.89 -10.69
CA GLN A 149 3.72 -3.24 -11.37
C GLN A 149 3.78 -1.71 -11.20
N LEU A 150 4.07 -1.23 -9.98
CA LEU A 150 4.24 0.19 -9.71
C LEU A 150 5.42 0.77 -10.49
N ALA A 151 6.57 0.08 -10.50
CA ALA A 151 7.74 0.54 -11.25
C ALA A 151 7.42 0.76 -12.74
N SER A 152 6.71 -0.19 -13.35
CA SER A 152 6.23 -0.06 -14.74
C SER A 152 5.21 1.09 -14.90
N LEU A 153 4.27 1.23 -13.98
CA LEU A 153 3.22 2.26 -14.01
C LEU A 153 3.75 3.69 -13.87
N LEU A 154 4.88 3.86 -13.18
CA LEU A 154 5.57 5.14 -13.00
C LEU A 154 6.65 5.41 -14.06
N GLY A 155 6.97 4.43 -14.91
CA GLY A 155 8.05 4.56 -15.89
C GLY A 155 9.43 4.69 -15.24
N LEU A 156 9.66 3.97 -14.14
CA LEU A 156 10.97 3.94 -13.47
C LEU A 156 12.01 3.27 -14.37
N HIS A 157 13.29 3.49 -14.06
CA HIS A 157 14.38 2.87 -14.82
C HIS A 157 14.30 1.33 -14.73
N PRO A 158 14.54 0.57 -15.81
CA PRO A 158 14.46 -0.90 -15.79
C PRO A 158 15.38 -1.58 -14.77
N SER A 159 16.45 -0.90 -14.35
CA SER A 159 17.39 -1.37 -13.33
C SER A 159 17.06 -0.89 -11.90
N VAL A 160 15.88 -0.31 -11.67
CA VAL A 160 15.47 0.14 -10.32
C VAL A 160 15.57 -1.03 -9.34
N SER A 161 16.27 -0.81 -8.23
CA SER A 161 16.40 -1.81 -7.17
C SER A 161 15.10 -1.87 -6.38
N ARG A 162 14.44 -3.04 -6.38
CA ARG A 162 13.15 -3.22 -5.73
C ARG A 162 13.28 -4.05 -4.47
N THR A 163 12.69 -3.57 -3.39
CA THR A 163 12.53 -4.30 -2.13
C THR A 163 11.06 -4.33 -1.76
N ILE A 164 10.51 -5.52 -1.52
CA ILE A 164 9.12 -5.68 -1.10
C ILE A 164 9.02 -6.10 0.37
N LEU A 165 8.18 -5.40 1.12
CA LEU A 165 7.87 -5.67 2.52
C LEU A 165 6.41 -6.10 2.63
N ASN A 166 6.17 -7.40 2.47
CA ASN A 166 4.85 -8.03 2.54
C ASN A 166 4.49 -8.43 3.98
N LEU A 167 3.22 -8.24 4.36
CA LEU A 167 2.62 -8.79 5.59
C LEU A 167 3.27 -8.34 6.91
N HIS A 168 3.94 -7.17 6.91
CA HIS A 168 4.58 -6.61 8.12
C HIS A 168 3.64 -5.78 9.02
N GLY A 169 2.38 -5.58 8.62
CA GLY A 169 1.39 -4.85 9.42
C GLY A 169 1.76 -3.37 9.63
N CYS A 170 1.30 -2.79 10.75
CA CYS A 170 1.37 -1.34 10.97
C CYS A 170 2.78 -0.79 11.23
N SER A 171 3.75 -1.60 11.67
CA SER A 171 5.13 -1.15 11.91
C SER A 171 5.95 -1.03 10.61
N SER A 172 5.37 -1.45 9.48
CA SER A 172 6.04 -1.49 8.20
C SER A 172 6.50 -0.12 7.68
N GLY A 173 5.76 0.95 7.98
CA GLY A 173 6.15 2.31 7.61
C GLY A 173 7.49 2.72 8.22
N GLY A 174 7.70 2.41 9.50
CA GLY A 174 8.99 2.67 10.18
C GLY A 174 10.11 1.72 9.78
N ARG A 175 9.78 0.54 9.22
CA ARG A 175 10.79 -0.41 8.71
C ARG A 175 11.25 -0.09 7.28
N ALA A 176 10.43 0.64 6.53
CA ALA A 176 10.72 1.04 5.16
C ALA A 176 11.62 2.29 5.09
N LEU A 177 11.66 3.08 6.17
CA LEU A 177 12.52 4.27 6.34
C LEU A 177 13.81 3.88 7.07
#